data_AF-F0H0L7-F1
#
_entry.id   AF-F0H0L7-F1
#
_cell.length_a   1.000
_cell.length_b   1.000
_cell.length_c   1.000
_cell.angle_alpha   90.00
_cell.angle_beta   90.00
_cell.angle_gamma   90.00
#
_symmetry.space_group_name_H-M   'P 1'
#
loop_
_entity.id
_entity.type
_entity.pdbx_description
1 polymer ?
#
loop_
_entity_poly.entity_id
_entity_poly.type
_entity_poly.pdbx_seq_one_letter_code
_entity_poly.pdbx_strand_id
1 'polypeptide(L)' 'MKLVIAEKPSVAVTIAKVIGARTRKNGYYEGGGYIVSWCVGHLIQMASPDKIE' A
#
# COMPACT_ATOMS: atom_id res chain seq x y z
N MET A 1 -9.47 -12.23 -5.03
CA MET A 1 -9.14 -10.82 -4.73
C MET A 1 -7.63 -10.69 -4.64
N LYS A 2 -7.02 -9.68 -5.27
CA LYS A 2 -5.55 -9.50 -5.34
C LYS A 2 -5.13 -8.21 -4.65
N LEU A 3 -4.02 -8.23 -3.93
CA LEU A 3 -3.46 -7.05 -3.26
C LEU A 3 -2.24 -6.52 -4.02
N VAL A 4 -2.19 -5.21 -4.22
CA VAL A 4 -1.04 -4.48 -4.75
C VAL A 4 -0.56 -3.49 -3.69
N ILE A 5 0.73 -3.49 -3.38
CA ILE A 5 1.37 -2.55 -2.45
C ILE A 5 2.35 -1.69 -3.23
N ALA A 6 2.12 -0.38 -3.25
CA ALA A 6 3.03 0.60 -3.83
C ALA A 6 3.94 1.24 -2.77
N GLU A 7 5.07 1.82 -3.18
CA GLU A 7 5.99 2.49 -2.24
C GLU A 7 5.47 3.82 -1.67
N LYS A 8 4.53 4.47 -2.36
CA LYS A 8 3.99 5.78 -2.00
C LYS A 8 2.59 6.01 -2.57
N PRO A 9 1.79 6.93 -1.98
CA PRO A 9 0.39 7.13 -2.36
C PRO A 9 0.19 7.45 -3.85
N SER A 10 1.05 8.29 -4.44
CA SER A 10 0.91 8.73 -5.84
C SER A 10 1.04 7.59 -6.85
N VAL A 11 1.89 6.60 -6.55
CA VAL A 11 2.06 5.40 -7.39
C VAL A 11 0.83 4.49 -7.27
N ALA A 12 0.32 4.26 -6.05
CA ALA A 12 -0.91 3.49 -5.84
C ALA A 12 -2.11 4.08 -6.56
N VAL A 13 -2.29 5.41 -6.52
CA VAL A 13 -3.38 6.10 -7.25
C VAL A 13 -3.30 5.84 -8.76
N THR A 14 -2.09 5.89 -9.33
CA THR A 14 -1.88 5.66 -10.77
C THR A 14 -2.23 4.22 -11.15
N ILE A 15 -1.77 3.24 -10.36
CA ILE A 15 -2.07 1.82 -10.57
C ILE A 15 -3.59 1.57 -10.44
N ALA A 16 -4.21 2.07 -9.37
CA ALA A 16 -5.62 1.86 -9.08
C ALA A 16 -6.54 2.32 -10.22
N LYS A 17 -6.21 3.45 -10.87
CA LYS A 17 -6.93 3.96 -12.04
C LYS A 17 -6.88 3.01 -13.23
N VAL A 18 -5.71 2.42 -13.51
CA VAL A 18 -5.50 1.52 -14.66
C VAL A 18 -6.18 0.16 -14.45
N ILE A 19 -6.08 -0.40 -13.25
CA ILE A 19 -6.58 -1.77 -12.96
C ILE A 19 -8.05 -1.81 -12.51
N GLY A 20 -8.73 -0.65 -12.45
CA GLY A 20 -10.15 -0.57 -12.12
C GLY A 20 -10.48 -0.58 -10.62
N ALA A 21 -9.50 -0.32 -9.74
CA ALA A 21 -9.73 -0.10 -8.32
C ALA A 21 -10.14 1.36 -8.07
N ARG A 22 -11.42 1.68 -8.26
CA ARG A 22 -11.92 3.07 -8.30
C ARG A 22 -12.46 3.58 -6.97
N THR A 23 -12.79 2.69 -6.03
CA THR A 23 -13.38 3.07 -4.75
C THR A 23 -12.29 3.42 -3.75
N ARG A 24 -12.24 4.67 -3.31
CA ARG A 24 -11.30 5.12 -2.29
C ARG A 24 -11.76 4.68 -0.90
N LYS A 25 -10.83 4.19 -0.08
CA LYS A 25 -10.99 3.88 1.34
C LYS A 25 -9.88 4.53 2.16
N ASN A 26 -9.90 4.33 3.48
CA ASN A 26 -8.84 4.82 4.35
C ASN A 26 -7.58 3.97 4.15
N GLY A 27 -6.58 4.53 3.47
CA GLY A 27 -5.30 3.87 3.23
C GLY A 27 -5.22 2.96 2.00
N TYR A 28 -6.29 2.80 1.20
CA TYR A 28 -6.24 1.99 -0.03
C TYR A 28 -7.34 2.38 -1.04
N TYR A 29 -7.28 1.79 -2.24
CA TYR A 29 -8.36 1.74 -3.23
C TYR A 29 -8.84 0.29 -3.43
N GLU A 30 -10.11 0.09 -3.73
CA GLU A 30 -10.68 -1.21 -4.07
C GLU A 30 -11.54 -1.15 -5.35
N GLY A 31 -11.69 -2.30 -6.00
CA GLY A 31 -12.52 -2.46 -7.19
C GLY A 31 -11.85 -3.35 -8.23
N GLY A 32 -12.63 -3.88 -9.17
CA GLY A 32 -12.11 -4.75 -10.23
C GLY A 32 -11.45 -6.05 -9.72
N GLY A 33 -11.75 -6.48 -8.50
CA GLY A 33 -11.12 -7.63 -7.84
C GLY A 33 -9.75 -7.33 -7.21
N TYR A 34 -9.35 -6.07 -7.14
CA TYR A 34 -8.10 -5.59 -6.55
C TYR A 34 -8.31 -4.75 -5.29
N ILE A 35 -7.31 -4.82 -4.42
CA ILE A 35 -7.02 -3.86 -3.35
C ILE A 35 -5.66 -3.23 -3.69
N VAL A 36 -5.57 -1.91 -3.68
CA VAL A 36 -4.34 -1.17 -3.97
C VAL A 36 -4.00 -0.26 -2.80
N SER A 37 -2.97 -0.59 -2.05
CA SER A 37 -2.48 0.15 -0.88
C SER A 37 -1.05 0.66 -1.13
N TRP A 38 -0.48 1.40 -0.16
CA TRP A 38 0.88 1.92 -0.25
C TRP A 38 1.56 1.99 1.11
N CYS A 39 2.89 2.01 1.08
CA CYS A 39 3.72 2.39 2.20
C CYS A 39 3.88 3.92 2.29
N VAL A 40 4.23 4.41 3.48
CA VAL A 40 4.71 5.79 3.67
C VAL A 40 6.10 5.67 4.28
N GLY A 41 7.12 5.64 3.42
CA GLY A 41 8.48 5.28 3.82
C GLY A 41 8.60 3.81 4.21
N HIS A 42 9.60 3.47 5.01
CA HIS A 42 9.78 2.12 5.52
C HIS A 42 8.80 1.84 6.66
N LEU A 43 7.94 0.82 6.51
CA LEU A 43 6.99 0.41 7.55
C LEU A 43 7.66 -0.33 8.71
N ILE A 44 8.88 -0.80 8.49
CA ILE A 44 9.69 -1.54 9.45
C ILE A 44 11.09 -0.95 9.48
N GLN A 45 11.74 -1.10 10.62
CA GLN A 45 13.15 -0.79 10.81
C GLN A 45 13.79 -1.94 11.59
N MET A 46 15.11 -2.05 11.48
CA MET A 46 15.85 -2.96 12.35
C MET A 46 15.66 -2.55 13.81
N ALA A 47 15.55 -3.53 14.69
CA ALA A 47 15.58 -3.28 16.13
C ALA A 47 16.97 -2.75 16.52
N SER A 48 17.00 -1.77 17.41
CA SER A 48 18.26 -1.35 18.02
C SER A 48 18.84 -2.51 18.85
N PRO A 49 20.17 -2.68 18.88
CA PRO A 49 20.81 -3.74 19.68
C PRO A 49 20.36 -3.73 21.15
N ASP A 50 20.14 -2.55 21.73
CA ASP A 50 19.66 -2.37 23.11
C ASP A 50 18.25 -2.92 23.37
N LYS A 51 17.53 -3.39 22.34
CA LYS A 51 16.19 -4.00 22.43
C LYS A 51 16.19 -5.51 22.21
N ILE A 52 17.35 -6.10 21.94
CA ILE A 52 17.52 -7.55 21.78
C ILE A 52 18.13 -8.06 23.09
N GLU A 53 17.27 -8.30 24.09
CA GLU A 53 17.63 -9.08 25.30
C GLU A 53 17.24 -10.55 25.12
#